data_AF-A0A9P2LKQ8-F1
#
_entry.id   AF-A0A9P2LKQ8-F1
#
_cell.length_a   1.000
_cell.length_b   1.000
_cell.length_c   1.000
_cell.angle_alpha   90.00
_cell.angle_beta   90.00
_cell.angle_gamma   90.00
#
_symmetry.space_group_name_H-M   'P 1'
#
loop_
_entity.id
_entity.type
_entity.pdbx_description
1 polymer ?
#
loop_
_entity_poly.entity_id
_entity_poly.type
_entity_poly.pdbx_seq_one_letter_code
_entity_poly.pdbx_strand_id
1 'polypeptide(L)'
;MKNLFAGLDKLGFEDIKDVELYGSDNKLATEELKDITPKEINHLYDKKIICPVCENEFTVKAIKTSSYKMKNRDSDFFIRYDLINPYFYDVWICNDCGYSAMKSDFLRIRSYQKDDITSNISSRWKGREYSIPYDVDTAIERYKLSLLNYFYMNARYSQKAMNCLKLAWMYRLKNDKENEELYITESLKGFKEAYLNEDFPIYGMKKFTVMYLIGELNRRINNTKEALLWLGNVITSQMADRKIKDLARDQRDLIKSPEIPPNSSKTSSSQSSPKKKGFFSSLFDK
;
A
#
# COMPACT_ATOMS: atom_id res chain seq x y z
N MET A 1 4.46 -6.91 20.26
CA MET A 1 3.68 -6.41 19.09
C MET A 1 4.65 -5.83 18.07
N LYS A 2 4.21 -5.41 16.87
CA LYS A 2 5.10 -4.69 15.93
C LYS A 2 4.91 -3.18 16.11
N ASN A 3 5.97 -2.48 16.50
CA ASN A 3 5.96 -1.03 16.61
C ASN A 3 5.87 -0.40 15.20
N LEU A 4 4.71 0.20 14.91
CA LEU A 4 4.34 0.85 13.65
C LEU A 4 5.24 2.04 13.29
N PHE A 5 5.92 2.61 14.28
CA PHE A 5 6.79 3.79 14.22
C PHE A 5 8.26 3.46 14.52
N ALA A 6 8.63 2.17 14.56
CA ALA A 6 10.00 1.74 14.80
C ALA A 6 10.99 2.39 13.82
N GLY A 7 12.06 3.01 14.37
CA GLY A 7 13.06 3.77 13.61
C GLY A 7 12.93 5.29 13.75
N LEU A 8 11.76 5.80 14.19
CA LEU A 8 11.57 7.24 14.40
C LEU A 8 12.31 7.80 15.63
N ASP A 9 12.91 6.96 16.48
CA ASP A 9 13.68 7.38 17.66
C ASP A 9 14.74 8.45 17.31
N LYS A 10 15.47 8.26 16.20
CA LYS A 10 16.52 9.18 15.73
C LYS A 10 16.00 10.59 15.40
N LEU A 11 14.67 10.77 15.30
CA LEU A 11 13.99 12.02 14.93
C LEU A 11 13.34 12.72 16.13
N GLY A 12 13.68 12.29 17.36
CA GLY A 12 13.18 12.85 18.63
C GLY A 12 11.94 12.15 19.19
N PHE A 13 11.47 11.11 18.50
CA PHE A 13 10.32 10.29 18.87
C PHE A 13 10.73 9.05 19.68
N GLU A 14 11.64 9.26 20.63
CA GLU A 14 12.32 8.21 21.40
C GLU A 14 11.37 7.42 22.33
N ASP A 15 10.18 7.96 22.63
CA ASP A 15 9.16 7.30 23.45
C ASP A 15 8.01 6.70 22.61
N ILE A 16 8.06 6.78 21.27
CA ILE A 16 6.99 6.32 20.39
C ILE A 16 7.17 4.82 20.10
N LYS A 17 7.05 4.10 21.20
CA LYS A 17 7.19 2.67 21.36
C LYS A 17 5.79 2.04 21.43
N ASP A 18 5.01 2.58 22.35
CA ASP A 18 3.71 2.06 22.75
C ASP A 18 2.53 2.55 21.87
N VAL A 19 2.77 3.37 20.85
CA VAL A 19 1.74 3.84 19.91
C VAL A 19 1.52 2.81 18.78
N GLU A 20 0.78 1.74 19.09
CA GLU A 20 -0.09 1.10 18.09
C GLU A 20 -1.18 2.13 17.70
N LEU A 21 -2.03 1.85 16.72
CA LEU A 21 -3.20 2.70 16.49
C LEU A 21 -4.19 2.70 17.70
N TYR A 22 -3.96 1.84 18.73
CA TYR A 22 -4.32 2.04 20.16
C TYR A 22 -3.13 1.82 21.16
N GLY A 23 -2.63 0.59 21.40
CA GLY A 23 -1.32 0.28 22.05
C GLY A 23 -0.93 -1.23 22.04
N SER A 24 0.32 -1.73 21.90
CA SER A 24 1.70 -1.16 22.05
C SER A 24 2.86 -2.12 21.62
N ASP A 25 3.99 -1.59 21.08
CA ASP A 25 5.45 -2.01 21.12
C ASP A 25 5.94 -3.48 20.83
N ASN A 26 7.16 -3.92 20.39
CA ASN A 26 8.49 -3.47 19.84
C ASN A 26 9.24 -4.74 19.29
N LYS A 27 10.45 -4.80 18.68
CA LYS A 27 11.34 -3.85 17.95
C LYS A 27 12.14 -4.62 16.85
N LEU A 28 13.33 -4.13 16.45
CA LEU A 28 14.06 -4.39 15.19
C LEU A 28 15.58 -4.06 15.30
N ALA A 29 16.37 -4.41 14.25
CA ALA A 29 17.74 -3.95 13.99
C ALA A 29 18.09 -3.96 12.47
N THR A 30 19.09 -3.17 12.00
CA THR A 30 19.41 -2.94 10.55
C THR A 30 20.85 -2.39 10.32
N GLU A 31 21.40 -2.50 9.08
CA GLU A 31 22.68 -1.86 8.60
C GLU A 31 22.59 -1.29 7.14
N GLU A 32 23.69 -0.80 6.55
CA GLU A 32 23.77 0.33 5.57
C GLU A 32 24.21 0.03 4.09
N LEU A 33 24.38 1.08 3.26
CA LEU A 33 24.61 1.07 1.78
C LEU A 33 25.67 2.09 1.27
N LYS A 34 25.98 2.09 -0.05
CA LYS A 34 26.91 3.01 -0.75
C LYS A 34 26.38 3.53 -2.10
N ASP A 35 26.94 4.63 -2.59
CA ASP A 35 26.39 5.50 -3.66
C ASP A 35 26.99 5.33 -5.07
N ILE A 36 26.15 5.54 -6.09
CA ILE A 36 26.44 5.81 -7.51
C ILE A 36 25.30 6.70 -8.02
N THR A 37 25.57 7.91 -8.53
CA THR A 37 24.55 8.90 -8.91
C THR A 37 23.44 8.33 -9.84
N PRO A 38 22.20 8.13 -9.35
CA PRO A 38 21.20 7.37 -10.11
C PRO A 38 20.47 8.14 -11.23
N LYS A 39 19.92 7.40 -12.20
CA LYS A 39 19.24 7.95 -13.39
C LYS A 39 17.92 8.65 -13.04
N GLU A 40 17.30 8.21 -11.95
CA GLU A 40 16.03 8.64 -11.38
C GLU A 40 15.97 10.17 -11.16
N ILE A 41 17.11 10.81 -10.84
CA ILE A 41 17.19 12.25 -10.62
C ILE A 41 16.67 13.05 -11.82
N ASN A 42 16.87 12.54 -13.04
CA ASN A 42 16.39 13.19 -14.27
C ASN A 42 14.85 13.27 -14.37
N HIS A 43 14.12 12.41 -13.64
CA HIS A 43 12.66 12.41 -13.59
C HIS A 43 12.08 13.37 -12.55
N LEU A 44 12.94 13.99 -11.72
CA LEU A 44 12.57 14.95 -10.68
C LEU A 44 12.66 16.40 -11.15
N TYR A 45 11.94 17.27 -10.44
CA TYR A 45 12.08 18.72 -10.47
C TYR A 45 11.80 19.30 -9.08
N ASP A 46 12.27 20.52 -8.83
CA ASP A 46 12.05 21.23 -7.57
C ASP A 46 10.71 21.97 -7.57
N LYS A 47 9.95 21.82 -6.48
CA LYS A 47 8.70 22.54 -6.25
C LYS A 47 8.75 23.24 -4.89
N LYS A 48 8.68 24.57 -4.90
CA LYS A 48 8.41 25.38 -3.70
C LYS A 48 7.01 25.10 -3.14
N ILE A 49 6.91 24.97 -1.83
CA ILE A 49 5.65 24.89 -1.07
C ILE A 49 5.80 25.66 0.25
N ILE A 50 4.69 26.21 0.74
CA ILE A 50 4.61 26.86 2.04
C ILE A 50 4.03 25.85 3.03
N CYS A 51 4.61 25.75 4.22
CA CYS A 51 4.09 24.91 5.29
C CYS A 51 2.80 25.50 5.86
N PRO A 52 1.65 24.80 5.84
CA PRO A 52 0.42 25.34 6.40
C PRO A 52 0.39 25.36 7.94
N VAL A 53 1.38 24.77 8.63
CA VAL A 53 1.49 24.78 10.10
C VAL A 53 2.32 25.97 10.58
N CYS A 54 3.56 26.13 10.08
CA CYS A 54 4.52 27.13 10.55
C CYS A 54 4.89 28.20 9.49
N GLU A 55 4.19 28.23 8.36
CA GLU A 55 4.29 29.24 7.29
C GLU A 55 5.66 29.39 6.58
N ASN A 56 6.67 28.58 6.93
CA ASN A 56 7.95 28.56 6.23
C ASN A 56 7.80 28.09 4.77
N GLU A 57 8.55 28.72 3.85
CA GLU A 57 8.69 28.26 2.47
C GLU A 57 9.86 27.29 2.35
N PHE A 58 9.60 26.10 1.80
CA PHE A 58 10.63 25.10 1.55
C PHE A 58 10.41 24.40 0.20
N THR A 59 11.40 23.62 -0.23
CA THR A 59 11.38 22.95 -1.54
C THR A 59 11.25 21.44 -1.39
N VAL A 60 10.40 20.83 -2.21
CA VAL A 60 10.26 19.36 -2.31
C VAL A 60 10.57 18.88 -3.73
N LYS A 61 11.21 17.71 -3.84
CA LYS A 61 11.35 17.02 -5.12
C LYS A 61 10.00 16.45 -5.55
N ALA A 62 9.55 16.86 -6.72
CA ALA A 62 8.34 16.37 -7.38
C ALA A 62 8.70 15.64 -8.70
N ILE A 63 7.84 14.75 -9.17
CA ILE A 63 8.09 13.95 -10.38
C ILE A 63 7.42 14.59 -11.60
N LYS A 64 8.17 14.75 -12.69
CA LYS A 64 7.70 15.25 -13.98
C LYS A 64 6.59 14.35 -14.52
N THR A 65 5.46 14.93 -14.96
CA THR A 65 4.26 14.19 -15.41
C THR A 65 4.55 13.12 -16.47
N SER A 66 5.48 13.38 -17.39
CA SER A 66 5.95 12.45 -18.42
C SER A 66 6.64 11.17 -17.88
N SER A 67 7.00 11.14 -16.59
CA SER A 67 7.74 10.02 -15.97
C SER A 67 6.83 8.99 -15.30
N TYR A 68 5.51 9.23 -15.24
CA TYR A 68 4.52 8.30 -14.66
C TYR A 68 4.20 7.12 -15.62
N LYS A 69 5.22 6.42 -16.09
CA LYS A 69 5.09 5.25 -16.97
C LYS A 69 4.71 4.00 -16.16
N MET A 70 3.45 3.60 -16.23
CA MET A 70 2.94 2.35 -15.64
C MET A 70 3.56 1.14 -16.34
N LYS A 71 4.05 0.19 -15.54
CA LYS A 71 4.58 -1.12 -15.96
C LYS A 71 3.56 -2.23 -15.73
N ASN A 72 2.95 -2.26 -14.54
CA ASN A 72 1.91 -3.21 -14.15
C ASN A 72 1.08 -2.62 -12.99
N ARG A 73 -0.02 -3.28 -12.60
CA ARG A 73 -0.82 -2.94 -11.43
C ARG A 73 -1.23 -4.21 -10.67
N ASP A 74 -0.92 -4.27 -9.39
CA ASP A 74 -1.36 -5.36 -8.51
C ASP A 74 -2.87 -5.25 -8.23
N SER A 75 -3.48 -6.36 -7.80
CA SER A 75 -4.92 -6.48 -7.50
C SER A 75 -5.43 -5.53 -6.41
N ASP A 76 -4.60 -5.15 -5.44
CA ASP A 76 -4.90 -4.14 -4.40
C ASP A 76 -4.64 -2.70 -4.87
N PHE A 77 -4.49 -2.51 -6.18
CA PHE A 77 -4.25 -1.26 -6.88
C PHE A 77 -2.84 -0.65 -6.80
N PHE A 78 -1.84 -1.32 -6.20
CA PHE A 78 -0.45 -0.87 -6.26
C PHE A 78 0.02 -0.75 -7.72
N ILE A 79 0.47 0.42 -8.16
CA ILE A 79 0.98 0.63 -9.51
C ILE A 79 2.50 0.47 -9.51
N ARG A 80 3.03 -0.45 -10.32
CA ARG A 80 4.46 -0.59 -10.56
C ARG A 80 4.84 0.31 -11.74
N TYR A 81 5.91 1.10 -11.59
CA TYR A 81 6.35 2.08 -12.58
C TYR A 81 7.71 1.68 -13.18
N ASP A 82 7.97 2.12 -14.42
CA ASP A 82 9.19 1.76 -15.17
C ASP A 82 10.38 2.70 -14.97
N LEU A 83 10.14 3.99 -14.68
CA LEU A 83 11.15 5.06 -14.78
C LEU A 83 11.59 5.64 -13.42
N ILE A 84 10.62 5.83 -12.53
CA ILE A 84 10.81 6.27 -11.15
C ILE A 84 9.58 5.83 -10.34
N ASN A 85 9.74 5.52 -9.06
CA ASN A 85 8.63 5.16 -8.19
C ASN A 85 7.98 6.42 -7.56
N PRO A 86 6.73 6.79 -7.88
CA PRO A 86 6.12 8.00 -7.35
C PRO A 86 5.68 7.94 -5.89
N TYR A 87 5.59 6.74 -5.30
CA TYR A 87 5.27 6.59 -3.88
C TYR A 87 6.41 7.07 -2.98
N PHE A 88 7.67 6.94 -3.42
CA PHE A 88 8.83 7.44 -2.66
C PHE A 88 8.78 8.97 -2.43
N TYR A 89 8.11 9.72 -3.33
CA TYR A 89 8.01 11.19 -3.32
C TYR A 89 6.60 11.69 -2.95
N ASP A 90 5.76 10.81 -2.42
CA ASP A 90 4.36 11.09 -2.14
C ASP A 90 4.13 11.85 -0.83
N VAL A 91 5.09 11.75 0.11
CA VAL A 91 5.06 12.46 1.40
C VAL A 91 5.93 13.72 1.35
N TRP A 92 5.35 14.85 1.75
CA TRP A 92 6.05 16.10 2.02
C TRP A 92 6.26 16.25 3.53
N ILE A 93 7.39 16.84 3.90
CA ILE A 93 7.85 17.04 5.29
C ILE A 93 8.40 18.46 5.36
N CYS A 94 7.89 19.28 6.28
CA CYS A 94 8.50 20.55 6.64
C CYS A 94 9.58 20.30 7.70
N ASN A 95 10.85 20.59 7.40
CA ASN A 95 11.95 20.30 8.32
C ASN A 95 12.00 21.25 9.53
N ASP A 96 11.28 22.37 9.50
CA ASP A 96 11.23 23.36 10.58
C ASP A 96 10.31 22.95 11.74
N CYS A 97 9.22 22.22 11.44
CA CYS A 97 8.19 21.85 12.41
C CYS A 97 7.81 20.35 12.40
N GLY A 98 8.41 19.54 11.54
CA GLY A 98 8.13 18.10 11.42
C GLY A 98 6.78 17.75 10.80
N TYR A 99 5.97 18.75 10.43
CA TYR A 99 4.68 18.50 9.78
C TYR A 99 4.87 17.68 8.51
N SER A 100 4.28 16.48 8.51
CA SER A 100 4.49 15.43 7.51
C SER A 100 3.15 14.89 7.03
N ALA A 101 2.89 14.90 5.72
CA ALA A 101 1.66 14.35 5.15
C ALA A 101 1.83 13.95 3.67
N MET A 102 0.97 13.07 3.19
CA MET A 102 0.86 12.79 1.75
C MET A 102 0.47 14.06 0.98
N LYS A 103 1.00 14.25 -0.24
CA LYS A 103 0.80 15.45 -1.07
C LYS A 103 -0.66 15.79 -1.39
N SER A 104 -1.56 14.81 -1.30
CA SER A 104 -3.02 14.94 -1.42
C SER A 104 -3.70 15.64 -0.23
N ASP A 105 -3.00 15.70 0.90
CA ASP A 105 -3.55 16.04 2.22
C ASP A 105 -2.75 17.14 2.92
N PHE A 106 -1.48 17.33 2.55
CA PHE A 106 -0.56 18.29 3.18
C PHE A 106 -1.16 19.69 3.34
N LEU A 107 -1.78 20.24 2.30
CA LEU A 107 -2.41 21.57 2.31
C LEU A 107 -3.85 21.59 2.87
N ARG A 108 -4.36 20.47 3.41
CA ARG A 108 -5.77 20.27 3.82
C ARG A 108 -5.92 20.06 5.33
N ILE A 109 -5.11 20.78 6.10
CA ILE A 109 -5.10 20.76 7.57
C ILE A 109 -6.02 21.85 8.15
N ARG A 110 -6.77 21.53 9.21
CA ARG A 110 -7.62 22.49 9.96
C ARG A 110 -6.84 23.21 11.06
N SER A 111 -7.36 24.33 11.59
CA SER A 111 -6.65 25.10 12.62
C SER A 111 -6.26 24.27 13.85
N TYR A 112 -7.21 23.58 14.49
CA TYR A 112 -6.93 22.71 15.66
C TYR A 112 -5.86 21.65 15.37
N GLN A 113 -5.82 21.15 14.13
CA GLN A 113 -4.82 20.15 13.72
C GLN A 113 -3.41 20.76 13.63
N LYS A 114 -3.27 22.06 13.34
CA LYS A 114 -1.97 22.76 13.47
C LYS A 114 -1.51 22.81 14.92
N ASP A 115 -2.44 23.00 15.85
CA ASP A 115 -2.18 23.07 17.29
C ASP A 115 -1.78 21.69 17.83
N ASP A 116 -2.46 20.62 17.37
CA ASP A 116 -2.10 19.22 17.65
C ASP A 116 -0.67 18.90 17.18
N ILE A 117 -0.32 19.27 15.94
CA ILE A 117 1.02 19.07 15.38
C ILE A 117 2.06 19.91 16.12
N THR A 118 1.76 21.16 16.44
CA THR A 118 2.69 22.05 17.18
C THR A 118 3.01 21.49 18.57
N SER A 119 1.99 20.96 19.25
CA SER A 119 2.10 20.43 20.61
C SER A 119 2.83 19.08 20.67
N ASN A 120 2.56 18.17 19.71
CA ASN A 120 3.00 16.77 19.78
C ASN A 120 4.17 16.41 18.84
N ILE A 121 4.31 17.11 17.71
CA ILE A 121 5.35 16.86 16.69
C ILE A 121 6.44 17.93 16.78
N SER A 122 6.09 19.21 16.59
CA SER A 122 7.08 20.30 16.49
C SER A 122 7.93 20.46 17.74
N SER A 123 7.34 20.24 18.92
CA SER A 123 8.01 20.27 20.23
C SER A 123 9.10 19.20 20.43
N ARG A 124 9.10 18.13 19.61
CA ARG A 124 10.01 16.98 19.71
C ARG A 124 10.89 16.80 18.48
N TRP A 125 10.53 17.42 17.35
CA TRP A 125 11.07 17.14 16.04
C TRP A 125 12.57 17.45 15.90
N LYS A 126 13.34 16.43 15.51
CA LYS A 126 14.74 16.58 15.06
C LYS A 126 14.76 16.47 13.54
N GLY A 127 15.01 17.59 12.87
CA GLY A 127 14.99 17.71 11.40
C GLY A 127 15.94 16.73 10.69
N ARG A 128 15.53 16.24 9.51
CA ARG A 128 16.32 15.29 8.72
C ARG A 128 16.32 15.62 7.24
N GLU A 129 17.52 15.62 6.66
CA GLU A 129 17.71 15.61 5.23
C GLU A 129 17.84 14.17 4.70
N TYR A 130 17.53 13.99 3.42
CA TYR A 130 17.49 12.68 2.77
C TYR A 130 18.24 12.78 1.44
N SER A 131 19.14 11.83 1.17
CA SER A 131 19.81 11.68 -0.12
C SER A 131 18.81 11.49 -1.25
N ILE A 132 19.15 12.01 -2.45
CA ILE A 132 18.25 12.02 -3.61
C ILE A 132 18.93 11.24 -4.75
N PRO A 133 18.26 10.25 -5.38
CA PRO A 133 16.86 9.91 -5.23
C PRO A 133 16.54 9.26 -3.87
N TYR A 134 15.30 9.45 -3.43
CA TYR A 134 14.73 8.67 -2.33
C TYR A 134 14.62 7.21 -2.73
N ASP A 135 14.99 6.31 -1.82
CA ASP A 135 14.84 4.87 -1.93
C ASP A 135 13.60 4.35 -1.16
N VAL A 136 13.48 3.03 -1.04
CA VAL A 136 12.34 2.39 -0.37
C VAL A 136 12.35 2.60 1.15
N ASP A 137 13.53 2.65 1.78
CA ASP A 137 13.65 2.87 3.24
C ASP A 137 13.38 4.34 3.61
N THR A 138 13.89 5.28 2.80
CA THR A 138 13.48 6.69 2.85
C THR A 138 11.97 6.83 2.70
N ALA A 139 11.36 6.12 1.76
CA ALA A 139 9.90 6.15 1.59
C ALA A 139 9.16 5.62 2.83
N ILE A 140 9.59 4.49 3.40
CA ILE A 140 9.00 3.89 4.61
C ILE A 140 9.08 4.85 5.79
N GLU A 141 10.25 5.47 6.04
CA GLU A 141 10.43 6.40 7.17
C GLU A 141 9.54 7.65 7.02
N ARG A 142 9.47 8.22 5.81
CA ARG A 142 8.61 9.38 5.50
C ARG A 142 7.12 9.03 5.62
N TYR A 143 6.71 7.84 5.17
CA TYR A 143 5.33 7.37 5.38
C TYR A 143 5.02 7.14 6.87
N LYS A 144 5.95 6.58 7.67
CA LYS A 144 5.80 6.47 9.13
C LYS A 144 5.62 7.85 9.80
N LEU A 145 6.43 8.84 9.44
CA LEU A 145 6.30 10.22 9.95
C LEU A 145 4.94 10.83 9.63
N SER A 146 4.46 10.67 8.40
CA SER A 146 3.14 11.17 8.02
C SER A 146 1.98 10.39 8.66
N LEU A 147 2.17 9.10 8.96
CA LEU A 147 1.18 8.31 9.70
C LEU A 147 1.13 8.74 11.18
N LEU A 148 2.28 9.12 11.76
CA LEU A 148 2.36 9.66 13.12
C LEU A 148 1.68 11.03 13.22
N ASN A 149 1.88 11.89 12.22
CA ASN A 149 1.15 13.15 12.07
C ASN A 149 -0.37 12.89 11.96
N TYR A 150 -0.79 11.93 11.12
CA TYR A 150 -2.20 11.53 10.99
C TYR A 150 -2.79 10.95 12.30
N PHE A 151 -1.99 10.32 13.15
CA PHE A 151 -2.40 9.90 14.48
C PHE A 151 -2.71 11.12 15.37
N TYR A 152 -1.72 11.98 15.62
CA TYR A 152 -1.86 13.10 16.57
C TYR A 152 -2.95 14.10 16.17
N MET A 153 -3.01 14.53 14.91
CA MET A 153 -4.02 15.50 14.47
C MET A 153 -5.42 14.87 14.21
N ASN A 154 -5.64 13.68 14.77
CA ASN A 154 -6.79 12.79 14.58
C ASN A 154 -7.36 12.82 13.15
N ALA A 155 -6.53 12.50 12.17
CA ALA A 155 -6.91 12.48 10.77
C ALA A 155 -7.97 11.40 10.48
N ARG A 156 -8.68 11.58 9.36
CA ARG A 156 -9.75 10.67 8.92
C ARG A 156 -9.27 9.23 8.79
N TYR A 157 -10.17 8.27 9.00
CA TYR A 157 -9.87 6.84 8.85
C TYR A 157 -9.30 6.53 7.46
N SER A 158 -9.85 7.15 6.41
CA SER A 158 -9.37 7.04 5.03
C SER A 158 -7.92 7.52 4.83
N GLN A 159 -7.49 8.56 5.55
CA GLN A 159 -6.14 9.13 5.44
C GLN A 159 -5.12 8.20 6.11
N LYS A 160 -5.46 7.68 7.29
CA LYS A 160 -4.69 6.63 8.00
C LYS A 160 -4.63 5.35 7.15
N ALA A 161 -5.76 4.88 6.63
CA ALA A 161 -5.87 3.66 5.81
C ALA A 161 -5.06 3.70 4.51
N MET A 162 -5.11 4.83 3.79
CA MET A 162 -4.37 5.02 2.55
C MET A 162 -2.86 5.15 2.79
N ASN A 163 -2.44 5.71 3.93
CA ASN A 163 -1.02 5.72 4.31
C ASN A 163 -0.53 4.30 4.63
N CYS A 164 -1.26 3.55 5.46
CA CYS A 164 -0.96 2.14 5.74
C CYS A 164 -0.91 1.29 4.45
N LEU A 165 -1.82 1.50 3.49
CA LEU A 165 -1.79 0.76 2.22
C LEU A 165 -0.48 1.01 1.45
N LYS A 166 -0.01 2.26 1.43
CA LYS A 166 1.25 2.63 0.76
C LYS A 166 2.47 2.12 1.52
N LEU A 167 2.45 2.08 2.84
CA LEU A 167 3.47 1.41 3.65
C LEU A 167 3.57 -0.06 3.31
N ALA A 168 2.43 -0.79 3.27
CA ALA A 168 2.40 -2.18 2.84
C ALA A 168 3.02 -2.38 1.45
N TRP A 169 2.75 -1.48 0.50
CA TRP A 169 3.37 -1.50 -0.82
C TRP A 169 4.89 -1.27 -0.79
N MET A 170 5.42 -0.47 0.14
CA MET A 170 6.87 -0.27 0.26
C MET A 170 7.54 -1.50 0.89
N TYR A 171 6.94 -2.12 1.91
CA TYR A 171 7.45 -3.39 2.46
C TYR A 171 7.35 -4.54 1.46
N ARG A 172 6.31 -4.57 0.60
CA ARG A 172 6.24 -5.47 -0.57
C ARG A 172 7.43 -5.30 -1.52
N LEU A 173 7.91 -4.07 -1.74
CA LEU A 173 9.13 -3.82 -2.54
C LEU A 173 10.41 -4.30 -1.83
N LYS A 174 10.44 -4.30 -0.49
CA LYS A 174 11.52 -4.93 0.30
C LYS A 174 11.41 -6.46 0.40
N ASN A 175 10.31 -7.06 -0.08
CA ASN A 175 9.92 -8.46 0.17
C ASN A 175 9.69 -8.78 1.65
N ASP A 176 9.48 -7.76 2.48
CA ASP A 176 9.18 -7.87 3.90
C ASP A 176 7.70 -8.17 4.10
N LYS A 177 7.37 -9.46 4.07
CA LYS A 177 6.01 -9.97 4.26
C LYS A 177 5.46 -9.67 5.67
N GLU A 178 6.34 -9.69 6.68
CA GLU A 178 5.99 -9.46 8.08
C GLU A 178 5.40 -8.06 8.31
N ASN A 179 6.01 -7.04 7.70
CA ASN A 179 5.49 -5.68 7.75
C ASN A 179 4.45 -5.42 6.66
N GLU A 180 4.52 -6.03 5.47
CA GLU A 180 3.41 -5.93 4.50
C GLU A 180 2.07 -6.36 5.12
N GLU A 181 2.02 -7.53 5.78
CA GLU A 181 0.81 -8.05 6.41
C GLU A 181 0.30 -7.16 7.57
N LEU A 182 1.22 -6.59 8.36
CA LEU A 182 0.90 -5.60 9.40
C LEU A 182 0.18 -4.39 8.80
N TYR A 183 0.78 -3.75 7.80
CA TYR A 183 0.23 -2.51 7.23
C TYR A 183 -1.00 -2.77 6.33
N ILE A 184 -1.16 -3.96 5.73
CA ILE A 184 -2.44 -4.38 5.13
C ILE A 184 -3.52 -4.49 6.21
N THR A 185 -3.21 -5.06 7.37
CA THR A 185 -4.16 -5.23 8.48
C THR A 185 -4.64 -3.87 9.01
N GLU A 186 -3.73 -2.93 9.27
CA GLU A 186 -4.11 -1.57 9.70
C GLU A 186 -4.82 -0.78 8.60
N SER A 187 -4.43 -0.97 7.33
CA SER A 187 -5.15 -0.38 6.20
C SER A 187 -6.58 -0.90 6.08
N LEU A 188 -6.77 -2.21 6.26
CA LEU A 188 -8.07 -2.88 6.23
C LEU A 188 -9.00 -2.37 7.35
N LYS A 189 -8.49 -2.24 8.58
CA LYS A 189 -9.25 -1.62 9.70
C LYS A 189 -9.72 -0.21 9.29
N GLY A 190 -8.79 0.64 8.88
CA GLY A 190 -9.10 2.02 8.51
C GLY A 190 -10.04 2.15 7.31
N PHE A 191 -9.95 1.26 6.30
CA PHE A 191 -10.90 1.26 5.18
C PHE A 191 -12.29 0.74 5.56
N LYS A 192 -12.41 -0.21 6.50
CA LYS A 192 -13.71 -0.60 7.05
C LYS A 192 -14.37 0.57 7.79
N GLU A 193 -13.63 1.25 8.67
CA GLU A 193 -14.15 2.43 9.38
C GLU A 193 -14.49 3.58 8.42
N ALA A 194 -13.66 3.86 7.42
CA ALA A 194 -13.95 4.88 6.42
C ALA A 194 -15.17 4.52 5.56
N TYR A 195 -15.36 3.23 5.21
CA TYR A 195 -16.52 2.78 4.43
C TYR A 195 -17.85 2.96 5.16
N LEU A 196 -17.84 2.88 6.49
CA LEU A 196 -19.02 3.04 7.34
C LEU A 196 -19.27 4.52 7.71
N ASN A 197 -18.20 5.29 7.96
CA ASN A 197 -18.27 6.59 8.63
C ASN A 197 -17.84 7.80 7.76
N GLU A 198 -17.43 7.62 6.49
CA GLU A 198 -17.05 8.73 5.59
C GLU A 198 -17.85 8.74 4.27
N ASP A 199 -18.11 9.95 3.77
CA ASP A 199 -18.73 10.16 2.46
C ASP A 199 -17.85 9.67 1.29
N PHE A 200 -18.50 9.12 0.27
CA PHE A 200 -17.85 8.78 -1.00
C PHE A 200 -17.80 10.01 -1.93
N PRO A 201 -16.71 10.21 -2.70
CA PRO A 201 -15.62 9.26 -2.96
C PRO A 201 -14.45 9.35 -1.97
N ILE A 202 -14.08 8.22 -1.37
CA ILE A 202 -12.97 8.09 -0.43
C ILE A 202 -11.66 8.00 -1.22
N TYR A 203 -10.77 8.99 -1.08
CA TYR A 203 -9.55 9.12 -1.92
C TYR A 203 -9.82 9.01 -3.44
N GLY A 204 -10.98 9.50 -3.90
CA GLY A 204 -11.41 9.38 -5.30
C GLY A 204 -11.97 8.00 -5.68
N MET A 205 -11.98 7.02 -4.78
CA MET A 205 -12.58 5.71 -4.99
C MET A 205 -14.10 5.75 -4.73
N LYS A 206 -14.87 5.12 -5.63
CA LYS A 206 -16.33 4.95 -5.47
C LYS A 206 -16.65 3.86 -4.43
N LYS A 207 -17.88 3.85 -3.90
CA LYS A 207 -18.36 2.88 -2.90
C LYS A 207 -17.98 1.42 -3.19
N PHE A 208 -18.23 0.94 -4.41
CA PHE A 208 -17.89 -0.43 -4.80
C PHE A 208 -16.41 -0.67 -5.07
N THR A 209 -15.64 0.37 -5.39
CA THR A 209 -14.17 0.30 -5.49
C THR A 209 -13.52 0.11 -4.11
N VAL A 210 -14.03 0.80 -3.08
CA VAL A 210 -13.60 0.59 -1.69
C VAL A 210 -14.09 -0.75 -1.15
N MET A 211 -15.34 -1.15 -1.44
CA MET A 211 -15.87 -2.48 -1.07
C MET A 211 -15.02 -3.62 -1.65
N TYR A 212 -14.60 -3.52 -2.92
CA TYR A 212 -13.65 -4.44 -3.54
C TYR A 212 -12.30 -4.44 -2.84
N LEU A 213 -11.74 -3.25 -2.56
CA LEU A 213 -10.44 -3.13 -1.91
C LEU A 213 -10.45 -3.78 -0.52
N ILE A 214 -11.50 -3.58 0.28
CA ILE A 214 -11.69 -4.27 1.57
C ILE A 214 -11.71 -5.80 1.37
N GLY A 215 -12.40 -6.31 0.35
CA GLY A 215 -12.39 -7.74 0.02
C GLY A 215 -11.02 -8.29 -0.38
N GLU A 216 -10.27 -7.55 -1.19
CA GLU A 216 -8.92 -7.94 -1.62
C GLU A 216 -7.88 -7.84 -0.50
N LEU A 217 -7.95 -6.82 0.36
CA LEU A 217 -7.07 -6.72 1.53
C LEU A 217 -7.35 -7.86 2.53
N ASN A 218 -8.62 -8.25 2.74
CA ASN A 218 -8.95 -9.47 3.49
C ASN A 218 -8.34 -10.73 2.84
N ARG A 219 -8.42 -10.87 1.50
CA ARG A 219 -7.86 -12.03 0.79
C ARG A 219 -6.35 -12.14 1.00
N ARG A 220 -5.64 -11.02 0.94
CA ARG A 220 -4.17 -10.94 1.08
C ARG A 220 -3.66 -11.37 2.46
N ILE A 221 -4.45 -11.21 3.51
CA ILE A 221 -4.16 -11.67 4.88
C ILE A 221 -4.93 -12.95 5.24
N ASN A 222 -5.34 -13.73 4.23
CA ASN A 222 -6.02 -15.03 4.39
C ASN A 222 -7.36 -15.00 5.16
N ASN A 223 -7.97 -13.82 5.33
CA ASN A 223 -9.31 -13.64 5.93
C ASN A 223 -10.43 -14.03 4.94
N THR A 224 -10.36 -15.28 4.46
CA THR A 224 -11.19 -15.87 3.40
C THR A 224 -12.69 -15.65 3.57
N LYS A 225 -13.24 -15.78 4.78
CA LYS A 225 -14.68 -15.58 5.04
C LYS A 225 -15.11 -14.14 4.74
N GLU A 226 -14.34 -13.16 5.21
CA GLU A 226 -14.59 -11.75 4.94
C GLU A 226 -14.34 -11.42 3.48
N ALA A 227 -13.23 -11.90 2.89
CA ALA A 227 -12.92 -11.68 1.48
C ALA A 227 -14.07 -12.13 0.56
N LEU A 228 -14.62 -13.33 0.78
CA LEU A 228 -15.76 -13.84 0.01
C LEU A 228 -17.04 -13.00 0.21
N LEU A 229 -17.29 -12.49 1.43
CA LEU A 229 -18.44 -11.61 1.73
C LEU A 229 -18.32 -10.27 0.99
N TRP A 230 -17.20 -9.57 1.16
CA TRP A 230 -16.96 -8.24 0.58
C TRP A 230 -16.88 -8.28 -0.95
N LEU A 231 -16.17 -9.26 -1.53
CA LEU A 231 -16.14 -9.47 -2.99
C LEU A 231 -17.50 -9.92 -3.54
N GLY A 232 -18.21 -10.79 -2.82
CA GLY A 232 -19.56 -11.24 -3.18
C GLY A 232 -20.55 -10.07 -3.33
N ASN A 233 -20.54 -9.14 -2.37
CA ASN A 233 -21.38 -7.95 -2.38
C ASN A 233 -21.08 -7.00 -3.55
N VAL A 234 -19.83 -6.93 -4.04
CA VAL A 234 -19.50 -6.19 -5.27
C VAL A 234 -20.10 -6.87 -6.49
N ILE A 235 -19.96 -8.20 -6.58
CA ILE A 235 -20.40 -9.00 -7.74
C ILE A 235 -21.92 -8.93 -7.92
N THR A 236 -22.70 -9.01 -6.84
CA THR A 236 -24.17 -9.04 -6.87
C THR A 236 -24.83 -7.66 -6.96
N SER A 237 -24.17 -6.60 -6.48
CA SER A 237 -24.71 -5.23 -6.49
C SER A 237 -25.02 -4.73 -7.89
N GLN A 238 -26.28 -4.34 -8.16
CA GLN A 238 -26.63 -3.76 -9.47
C GLN A 238 -26.01 -2.37 -9.70
N MET A 239 -25.58 -1.67 -8.64
CA MET A 239 -24.92 -0.37 -8.72
C MET A 239 -23.40 -0.45 -8.93
N ALA A 240 -22.80 -1.64 -8.82
CA ALA A 240 -21.38 -1.84 -9.10
C ALA A 240 -21.13 -1.97 -10.61
N ASP A 241 -20.16 -1.21 -11.12
CA ASP A 241 -19.81 -1.24 -12.54
C ASP A 241 -19.18 -2.58 -12.97
N ARG A 242 -19.21 -2.86 -14.28
CA ARG A 242 -18.68 -4.11 -14.81
C ARG A 242 -17.21 -4.34 -14.46
N LYS A 243 -16.37 -3.30 -14.52
CA LYS A 243 -14.92 -3.45 -14.33
C LYS A 243 -14.58 -3.85 -12.89
N ILE A 244 -15.26 -3.28 -11.90
CA ILE A 244 -15.05 -3.65 -10.50
C ILE A 244 -15.68 -5.01 -10.14
N LYS A 245 -16.78 -5.41 -10.81
CA LYS A 245 -17.34 -6.77 -10.73
C LYS A 245 -16.42 -7.83 -11.32
N ASP A 246 -15.80 -7.53 -12.46
CA ASP A 246 -14.90 -8.45 -13.16
C ASP A 246 -13.68 -8.73 -12.26
N LEU A 247 -12.99 -7.68 -11.77
CA LEU A 247 -11.94 -7.79 -10.76
C LEU A 247 -12.37 -8.55 -9.50
N ALA A 248 -13.59 -8.32 -8.99
CA ALA A 248 -14.09 -8.98 -7.80
C ALA A 248 -14.31 -10.50 -7.99
N ARG A 249 -14.64 -10.95 -9.21
CA ARG A 249 -14.70 -12.39 -9.53
C ARG A 249 -13.31 -13.00 -9.57
N ASP A 250 -12.34 -12.32 -10.20
CA ASP A 250 -10.96 -12.79 -10.29
C ASP A 250 -10.39 -13.08 -8.89
N GLN A 251 -10.51 -12.13 -7.95
CA GLN A 251 -9.99 -12.31 -6.58
C GLN A 251 -10.80 -13.34 -5.78
N ARG A 252 -12.11 -13.48 -6.03
CA ARG A 252 -12.96 -14.49 -5.38
C ARG A 252 -12.60 -15.91 -5.85
N ASP A 253 -12.24 -16.08 -7.11
CA ASP A 253 -11.99 -17.40 -7.68
C ASP A 253 -10.57 -17.90 -7.36
N LEU A 254 -9.61 -17.01 -7.15
CA LEU A 254 -8.31 -17.31 -6.49
C LEU A 254 -8.46 -17.89 -5.07
N ILE A 255 -9.56 -17.59 -4.36
CA ILE A 255 -9.84 -18.18 -3.03
C ILE A 255 -10.32 -19.63 -3.15
N LYS A 256 -11.03 -19.96 -4.23
CA LYS A 256 -11.59 -21.30 -4.46
C LYS A 256 -10.59 -22.28 -5.07
N SER A 257 -9.63 -21.74 -5.82
CA SER A 257 -8.57 -22.49 -6.47
C SER A 257 -7.20 -22.03 -5.92
N PRO A 258 -6.85 -22.39 -4.67
CA PRO A 258 -5.50 -22.17 -4.17
C PRO A 258 -4.49 -22.86 -5.11
N GLU A 259 -3.50 -22.11 -5.59
CA GLU A 259 -2.60 -22.58 -6.63
C GLU A 259 -1.82 -23.83 -6.18
N ILE A 260 -2.04 -24.96 -6.86
CA ILE A 260 -1.17 -26.13 -6.73
C ILE A 260 0.18 -25.75 -7.36
N PRO A 261 1.29 -25.74 -6.61
CA PRO A 261 2.57 -25.29 -7.13
C PRO A 261 3.02 -26.19 -8.29
N PRO A 262 3.53 -25.64 -9.41
CA PRO A 262 3.83 -26.39 -10.63
C PRO A 262 5.17 -27.16 -10.52
N ASN A 263 5.29 -28.05 -9.54
CA ASN A 263 6.25 -29.16 -9.53
C ASN A 263 5.91 -30.24 -8.49
N SER A 264 5.16 -31.25 -8.92
CA SER A 264 5.41 -32.63 -8.51
C SER A 264 5.57 -33.48 -9.77
N SER A 265 6.63 -34.29 -9.82
CA SER A 265 7.15 -34.82 -11.07
C SER A 265 6.36 -36.01 -11.62
N LYS A 266 6.27 -36.09 -12.95
CA LYS A 266 5.85 -37.28 -13.71
C LYS A 266 6.48 -38.54 -13.13
N THR A 267 5.66 -39.57 -12.86
CA THR A 267 6.13 -40.96 -12.86
C THR A 267 5.24 -41.75 -13.82
N SER A 268 5.76 -42.07 -15.00
CA SER A 268 5.05 -42.81 -16.03
C SER A 268 5.15 -44.31 -15.76
N SER A 269 4.18 -44.88 -15.04
CA SER A 269 4.03 -46.34 -14.90
C SER A 269 3.40 -46.92 -16.17
N SER A 270 4.23 -47.40 -17.10
CA SER A 270 3.77 -48.11 -18.29
C SER A 270 3.11 -49.44 -17.92
N GLN A 271 1.83 -49.62 -18.26
CA GLN A 271 1.20 -50.94 -18.31
C GLN A 271 0.90 -51.31 -19.76
N SER A 272 1.50 -52.41 -20.21
CA SER A 272 1.35 -52.96 -21.55
C SER A 272 0.10 -53.81 -21.69
N SER A 273 -0.71 -53.55 -22.72
CA SER A 273 -1.75 -54.47 -23.18
C SER A 273 -1.47 -54.93 -24.63
N PRO A 274 -1.66 -56.21 -24.97
CA PRO A 274 -1.22 -56.76 -26.26
C PRO A 274 -2.19 -56.46 -27.40
N LYS A 275 -1.63 -56.21 -28.60
CA LYS A 275 -2.39 -55.99 -29.83
C LYS A 275 -3.16 -57.26 -30.24
N LYS A 276 -4.47 -57.14 -30.50
CA LYS A 276 -5.18 -58.06 -31.41
C LYS A 276 -5.31 -57.41 -32.78
N LYS A 277 -5.06 -58.18 -33.85
CA LYS A 277 -5.38 -57.78 -35.23
C LYS A 277 -6.86 -58.06 -35.51
N GLY A 278 -7.50 -57.18 -36.26
CA GLY A 278 -8.81 -57.41 -36.89
C GLY A 278 -8.77 -56.78 -38.27
N PHE A 279 -8.98 -57.60 -39.30
CA PHE A 279 -9.19 -57.18 -40.69
C PHE A 279 -10.68 -57.39 -41.02
N PHE A 280 -11.12 -56.97 -42.21
CA PHE A 280 -12.53 -56.92 -42.64
C PHE A 280 -13.37 -55.84 -41.94
N SER A 281 -14.44 -55.30 -42.53
CA SER A 281 -14.68 -54.74 -43.89
C SER A 281 -16.18 -54.40 -43.96
N SER A 282 -16.57 -53.51 -44.89
CA SER A 282 -17.95 -53.19 -45.27
C SER A 282 -18.92 -52.75 -44.17
N LEU A 283 -19.49 -51.56 -44.35
CA LEU A 283 -20.91 -51.46 -44.67
C LEU A 283 -21.10 -50.36 -45.72
N PHE A 284 -22.01 -50.60 -46.66
CA PHE A 284 -22.44 -49.66 -47.69
C PHE A 284 -23.77 -49.00 -47.25
N ASP A 285 -24.30 -48.13 -48.11
CA ASP A 285 -25.56 -47.39 -47.98
C ASP A 285 -25.52 -46.26 -46.91
N LYS A 286 -25.86 -45.01 -47.25
CA LYS A 286 -26.47 -44.49 -48.49
C LYS A 286 -26.09 -43.03 -48.76
#